data_AF-A0A0F4GFM8-F1
#
_entry.id   AF-A0A0F4GFM8-F1
#
_cell.length_a   1.000
_cell.length_b   1.000
_cell.length_c   1.000
_cell.angle_alpha   90.00
_cell.angle_beta   90.00
_cell.angle_gamma   90.00
#
_symmetry.space_group_name_H-M   'P 1'
#
loop_
_entity.id
_entity.type
_entity.pdbx_description
1 polymer ?
#
loop_
_entity_poly.entity_id
_entity_poly.type
_entity_poly.pdbx_seq_one_letter_code
_entity_poly.pdbx_strand_id
1 'polypeptide(L)'
;MAAIRETFEESGILLARNNGFGRLIEVPEGEREEGRKAVHGNQVAFTQWLSQKGGRADLDGLIPFTRWVTPTNVPKRFTTQMYLYFLPTQSTTPLGAEGKEQEEEEVRIPVPTTDGGLEHTTARFLPASAWCRLAQQGRIILFPPQFYLLHQIAQHFDDLKAPTDYASISKEAVPRDELESRRKALVEFVKSGSPPWTEKCISPIVQPPRDGKPREDGRAVLGLNRPGPELEMAGAERSGVREECVLVDFQKGGPRRVAVISREEALGGGAKL
;
A
#
# COMPACT_ATOMS: atom_id res chain seq x y z
N MET A 1 14.78 5.50 4.70
CA MET A 1 15.14 5.55 3.27
C MET A 1 14.82 4.28 2.51
N ALA A 2 14.85 3.08 3.13
CA ALA A 2 14.58 1.81 2.44
C ALA A 2 13.37 1.85 1.49
N ALA A 3 12.20 2.29 1.95
CA ALA A 3 10.98 2.39 1.14
C ALA A 3 11.17 3.14 -0.20
N ILE A 4 11.88 4.27 -0.20
CA ILE A 4 12.14 5.06 -1.43
C ILE A 4 13.09 4.32 -2.37
N ARG A 5 14.15 3.72 -1.82
CA ARG A 5 15.12 2.96 -2.61
C ARG A 5 14.45 1.74 -3.28
N GLU A 6 13.72 0.93 -2.50
CA GLU A 6 13.02 -0.25 -3.04
C GLU A 6 11.99 0.17 -4.11
N THR A 7 11.26 1.26 -3.87
CA THR A 7 10.31 1.80 -4.87
C THR A 7 11.02 2.11 -6.19
N PHE A 8 12.20 2.72 -6.14
CA PHE A 8 12.99 2.99 -7.35
C PHE A 8 13.48 1.71 -8.03
N GLU A 9 13.99 0.75 -7.26
CA GLU A 9 14.49 -0.53 -7.79
C GLU A 9 13.38 -1.37 -8.44
N GLU A 10 12.20 -1.45 -7.83
CA GLU A 10 11.10 -2.32 -8.26
C GLU A 10 10.18 -1.69 -9.32
N SER A 11 10.01 -0.36 -9.30
CA SER A 11 9.07 0.34 -10.17
C SER A 11 9.68 1.40 -11.09
N GLY A 12 10.91 1.81 -10.85
CA GLY A 12 11.55 2.92 -11.55
C GLY A 12 11.05 4.31 -11.12
N ILE A 13 10.03 4.40 -10.26
CA ILE A 13 9.55 5.68 -9.71
C ILE A 13 10.61 6.26 -8.78
N LEU A 14 11.05 7.49 -9.08
CA LEU A 14 12.07 8.17 -8.32
C LEU A 14 11.48 9.21 -7.36
N LEU A 15 11.43 8.87 -6.07
CA LEU A 15 10.97 9.77 -5.01
C LEU A 15 12.15 10.56 -4.41
N ALA A 16 12.69 11.49 -5.19
CA ALA A 16 13.81 12.32 -4.80
C ALA A 16 13.56 13.79 -5.16
N ARG A 17 13.98 14.71 -4.30
CA ARG A 17 13.80 16.15 -4.46
C ARG A 17 15.13 16.86 -4.71
N ASN A 18 15.09 17.97 -5.42
CA ASN A 18 16.26 18.82 -5.59
C ASN A 18 16.68 19.45 -4.25
N ASN A 19 17.95 19.86 -4.15
CA ASN A 19 18.48 20.46 -2.93
C ASN A 19 18.01 21.91 -2.68
N GLY A 20 17.31 22.53 -3.64
CA GLY A 20 16.93 23.95 -3.59
C GLY A 20 15.45 24.19 -3.31
N PHE A 21 14.58 23.75 -4.23
CA PHE A 21 13.17 24.16 -4.31
C PHE A 21 12.18 23.13 -3.78
N GLY A 22 12.64 21.96 -3.32
CA GLY A 22 11.79 20.91 -2.76
C GLY A 22 10.89 20.21 -3.78
N ARG A 23 11.07 20.47 -5.08
CA ARG A 23 10.40 19.74 -6.17
C ARG A 23 11.08 18.38 -6.40
N LEU A 24 10.31 17.40 -6.85
CA LEU A 24 10.86 16.14 -7.32
C LEU A 24 11.81 16.39 -8.49
N ILE A 25 12.95 15.68 -8.52
CA ILE A 25 13.90 15.76 -9.63
C ILE A 25 13.38 14.96 -10.81
N GLU A 26 13.66 15.46 -12.01
CA GLU A 26 13.51 14.69 -13.23
C GLU A 26 14.87 14.17 -13.68
N VAL A 27 14.92 12.90 -14.05
CA VAL A 27 16.10 12.27 -14.62
C VAL A 27 15.68 11.66 -15.95
N PRO A 28 16.38 11.93 -17.06
CA PRO A 28 16.07 11.33 -18.36
C PRO A 28 15.95 9.81 -18.27
N GLU A 29 15.00 9.23 -19.00
CA GLU A 29 14.64 7.81 -18.86
C GLU A 29 15.84 6.86 -18.97
N GLY A 30 16.71 7.06 -19.97
CA GLY A 30 17.91 6.23 -20.15
C GLY A 30 18.85 6.28 -18.95
N GLU A 31 19.15 7.49 -18.45
CA GLU A 31 20.00 7.68 -17.27
C GLU A 31 19.36 7.13 -15.99
N ARG A 32 18.02 7.24 -15.88
CA ARG A 32 17.24 6.72 -14.76
C ARG A 32 17.28 5.19 -14.73
N GLU A 33 17.10 4.52 -15.87
CA GLU A 33 17.16 3.06 -15.96
C GLU A 33 18.58 2.50 -15.80
N GLU A 34 19.61 3.18 -16.32
CA GLU A 34 21.01 2.85 -16.04
C GLU A 34 21.32 2.97 -14.55
N GLY A 35 20.89 4.07 -13.94
CA GLY A 35 20.98 4.30 -12.50
C GLY A 35 20.26 3.23 -11.68
N ARG A 36 19.04 2.87 -12.08
CA ARG A 36 18.24 1.82 -11.45
C ARG A 36 18.96 0.48 -11.45
N LYS A 37 19.52 0.05 -12.59
CA LYS A 37 20.29 -1.20 -12.70
C LYS A 37 21.55 -1.16 -11.84
N ALA A 38 22.27 -0.04 -11.84
CA ALA A 38 23.48 0.12 -11.03
C ALA A 38 23.18 0.09 -9.54
N VAL A 39 22.09 0.73 -9.10
CA VAL A 39 21.66 0.74 -7.70
C VAL A 39 21.17 -0.65 -7.27
N HIS A 40 20.28 -1.28 -8.03
CA HIS A 40 19.77 -2.63 -7.75
C HIS A 40 20.89 -3.68 -7.72
N GLY A 41 21.87 -3.55 -8.63
CA GLY A 41 23.07 -4.40 -8.68
C GLY A 41 24.14 -4.08 -7.63
N ASN A 42 23.87 -3.17 -6.68
CA ASN A 42 24.83 -2.69 -5.66
C ASN A 42 26.15 -2.14 -6.24
N GLN A 43 26.14 -1.64 -7.47
CA GLN A 43 27.31 -1.04 -8.13
C GLN A 43 27.54 0.40 -7.68
N VAL A 44 26.47 1.10 -7.27
CA VAL A 44 26.51 2.45 -6.71
C VAL A 44 25.51 2.57 -5.57
N ALA A 45 25.90 3.25 -4.49
CA ALA A 45 24.97 3.54 -3.41
C ALA A 45 23.87 4.51 -3.89
N PHE A 46 22.60 4.22 -3.55
CA PHE A 46 21.46 5.04 -3.98
C PHE A 46 21.62 6.54 -3.65
N THR A 47 22.13 6.88 -2.47
CA THR A 47 22.37 8.28 -2.06
C THR A 47 23.45 8.96 -2.89
N GLN A 48 24.51 8.23 -3.24
CA GLN A 48 25.58 8.74 -4.09
C GLN A 48 25.06 9.01 -5.50
N TRP A 49 24.29 8.08 -6.07
CA TRP A 49 23.67 8.25 -7.37
C TRP A 49 22.72 9.45 -7.40
N LEU A 50 21.86 9.61 -6.39
CA LEU A 50 20.98 10.78 -6.26
C LEU A 50 21.76 12.10 -6.21
N SER A 51 22.86 12.14 -5.45
CA SER A 51 23.70 13.33 -5.34
C SER A 51 24.33 13.71 -6.68
N GLN A 52 24.71 12.73 -7.51
CA GLN A 52 25.24 12.98 -8.86
C GLN A 52 24.15 13.57 -9.79
N LYS A 53 22.89 13.25 -9.55
CA LYS A 53 21.73 13.81 -10.25
C LYS A 53 21.19 15.11 -9.62
N GLY A 54 21.91 15.69 -8.64
CA GLY A 54 21.54 16.95 -8.01
C GLY A 54 20.36 16.87 -7.02
N GLY A 55 20.03 15.67 -6.53
CA GLY A 55 18.92 15.46 -5.60
C GLY A 55 19.24 14.61 -4.39
N ARG A 56 18.22 14.43 -3.55
CA ARG A 56 18.23 13.60 -2.34
C ARG A 56 16.88 12.93 -2.16
N ALA A 57 16.85 11.79 -1.46
CA ALA A 57 15.62 11.06 -1.22
C ALA A 57 14.60 11.95 -0.49
N ASP A 58 13.34 11.92 -0.94
CA ASP A 58 12.28 12.75 -0.35
C ASP A 58 11.65 12.08 0.88
N LEU A 59 12.40 12.10 1.98
CA LEU A 59 11.95 11.50 3.25
C LEU A 59 10.77 12.26 3.87
N ASP A 60 10.64 13.55 3.61
CA ASP A 60 9.57 14.38 4.19
C ASP A 60 8.21 14.12 3.51
N GLY A 61 8.23 13.68 2.25
CA GLY A 61 7.02 13.25 1.53
C GLY A 61 6.48 11.89 1.97
N LEU A 62 7.24 11.09 2.74
CA LEU A 62 6.76 9.83 3.29
C LEU A 62 5.87 10.06 4.51
N ILE A 63 4.61 9.67 4.40
CA ILE A 63 3.65 9.71 5.50
C ILE A 63 3.61 8.31 6.13
N PRO A 64 4.00 8.12 7.41
CA PRO A 64 3.88 6.83 8.07
C PRO A 64 2.43 6.36 8.08
N PHE A 65 2.17 5.11 7.68
CA PHE A 65 0.81 4.58 7.67
C PHE A 65 0.56 3.57 8.76
N THR A 66 1.30 2.46 8.83
CA THR A 66 1.11 1.44 9.87
C THR A 66 2.28 0.47 9.86
N ARG A 67 2.50 -0.26 10.96
CA ARG A 67 3.49 -1.32 11.06
C ARG A 67 2.83 -2.70 11.03
N TRP A 68 3.38 -3.59 10.23
CA TRP A 68 2.97 -4.99 10.17
C TRP A 68 4.10 -5.90 10.63
N VAL A 69 3.77 -6.82 11.53
CA VAL A 69 4.70 -7.81 12.06
C VAL A 69 4.25 -9.18 11.58
N THR A 70 5.15 -9.94 10.98
CA THR A 70 4.82 -11.30 10.55
C THR A 70 4.48 -12.16 11.79
N PRO A 71 3.38 -12.92 11.75
CA PRO A 71 2.98 -13.78 12.87
C PRO A 71 4.04 -14.83 13.23
N THR A 72 4.03 -15.31 14.47
CA THR A 72 5.07 -16.22 15.00
C THR A 72 5.01 -17.65 14.43
N ASN A 73 3.91 -18.03 13.78
CA ASN A 73 3.75 -19.33 13.13
C ASN A 73 4.39 -19.41 11.74
N VAL A 74 5.02 -18.32 11.26
CA VAL A 74 5.73 -18.27 9.98
C VAL A 74 7.25 -18.27 10.24
N PRO A 75 8.04 -19.10 9.54
CA PRO A 75 9.48 -19.28 9.85
C PRO A 75 10.32 -18.03 9.54
N LYS A 76 9.98 -17.30 8.48
CA LYS A 76 10.61 -16.02 8.14
C LYS A 76 9.70 -14.90 8.59
N ARG A 77 10.23 -13.97 9.37
CA ARG A 77 9.46 -12.89 9.98
C ARG A 77 10.10 -11.54 9.72
N PHE A 78 9.23 -10.56 9.51
CA PHE A 78 9.60 -9.19 9.21
C PHE A 78 8.79 -8.24 10.09
N THR A 79 9.36 -7.07 10.34
CA THR A 79 8.67 -5.91 10.87
C THR A 79 8.72 -4.83 9.79
N THR A 80 7.57 -4.56 9.18
CA THR A 80 7.48 -3.72 7.99
C THR A 80 6.72 -2.46 8.32
N GLN A 81 7.40 -1.32 8.22
CA GLN A 81 6.75 -0.01 8.28
C GLN A 81 6.21 0.35 6.90
N MET A 82 4.91 0.57 6.80
CA MET A 82 4.24 1.02 5.59
C MET A 82 4.17 2.55 5.56
N TYR A 83 4.26 3.11 4.36
CA TYR A 83 4.22 4.55 4.11
C TYR A 83 3.26 4.86 2.97
N LEU A 84 2.64 6.04 3.02
CA LEU A 84 1.98 6.68 1.88
C LEU A 84 2.91 7.75 1.30
N TYR A 85 2.82 7.97 0.00
CA TYR A 85 3.47 9.08 -0.68
C TYR A 85 2.51 9.63 -1.74
N PHE A 86 2.28 10.94 -1.73
CA PHE A 86 1.45 11.58 -2.76
C PHE A 86 2.34 12.14 -3.86
N LEU A 87 2.17 11.55 -5.04
CA LEU A 87 2.73 12.07 -6.27
C LEU A 87 2.09 13.43 -6.64
N PRO A 88 2.81 14.37 -7.28
CA PRO A 88 2.22 15.65 -7.71
C PRO A 88 0.94 15.48 -8.54
N THR A 89 -0.12 16.27 -8.26
CA THR A 89 -1.37 16.21 -9.05
C THR A 89 -1.27 16.84 -10.43
N GLN A 90 -0.23 17.62 -10.67
CA GLN A 90 0.07 18.24 -11.96
C GLN A 90 0.75 17.27 -12.93
N SER A 91 1.13 16.05 -12.52
CA SER A 91 1.68 15.10 -13.47
C SER A 91 0.54 14.55 -14.34
N THR A 92 0.53 14.91 -15.61
CA THR A 92 -0.26 14.19 -16.62
C THR A 92 0.35 12.80 -16.85
N THR A 93 0.21 11.90 -15.87
CA THR A 93 0.34 10.46 -16.11
C THR A 93 -1.08 9.94 -16.26
N PRO A 94 -1.65 9.99 -17.47
CA PRO A 94 -3.01 9.54 -17.66
C PRO A 94 -3.11 8.07 -17.24
N LEU A 95 -4.04 7.77 -16.33
CA LEU A 95 -4.55 6.42 -16.14
C LEU A 95 -5.30 6.03 -17.43
N GLY A 96 -4.54 5.63 -18.46
CA GLY A 96 -5.07 4.94 -19.64
C GLY A 96 -5.54 5.78 -20.84
N ALA A 97 -5.03 6.98 -21.11
CA ALA A 97 -5.30 7.67 -22.38
C ALA A 97 -4.19 8.63 -22.80
N GLU A 98 -3.69 8.51 -24.03
CA GLU A 98 -2.72 9.42 -24.65
C GLU A 98 -3.34 10.82 -24.86
N GLY A 99 -2.68 11.88 -24.39
CA GLY A 99 -3.09 13.27 -24.61
C GLY A 99 -1.98 14.27 -24.29
N LYS A 100 -1.77 15.26 -25.17
CA LYS A 100 -0.66 16.24 -25.16
C LYS A 100 -0.97 17.54 -24.40
N GLU A 101 0.06 18.00 -23.66
CA GLU A 101 0.60 19.37 -23.43
C GLU A 101 -0.30 20.56 -23.00
N GLN A 102 0.00 21.19 -21.84
CA GLN A 102 0.54 22.58 -21.73
C GLN A 102 0.90 23.06 -20.29
N GLU A 103 2.18 23.42 -20.09
CA GLU A 103 2.80 24.54 -19.34
C GLU A 103 2.41 24.92 -17.89
N GLU A 104 2.94 24.17 -16.91
CA GLU A 104 3.79 24.62 -15.78
C GLU A 104 4.76 23.45 -15.57
N GLU A 105 6.09 23.60 -15.45
CA GLU A 105 7.07 22.48 -15.37
C GLU A 105 6.54 21.27 -14.57
N GLU A 106 5.89 20.32 -15.27
CA GLU A 106 5.14 19.21 -14.69
C GLU A 106 6.15 18.11 -14.42
N VAL A 107 6.23 17.65 -13.18
CA VAL A 107 7.03 16.47 -12.86
C VAL A 107 6.44 15.28 -13.62
N ARG A 108 7.15 14.79 -14.63
CA ARG A 108 6.78 13.59 -15.39
C ARG A 108 7.03 12.36 -14.53
N ILE A 109 5.96 11.71 -14.13
CA ILE A 109 6.05 10.46 -13.38
C ILE A 109 6.09 9.33 -14.39
N PRO A 110 7.16 8.52 -14.41
CA PRO A 110 7.24 7.40 -15.34
C PRO A 110 6.11 6.41 -15.05
N VAL A 111 5.59 5.79 -16.10
CA VAL A 111 4.77 4.58 -15.94
C VAL A 111 5.64 3.54 -15.22
N PRO A 112 5.14 2.89 -14.16
CA PRO A 112 5.92 1.91 -13.43
C PRO A 112 6.37 0.80 -14.38
N THR A 113 7.67 0.51 -14.41
CA THR A 113 8.23 -0.61 -15.17
C THR A 113 8.83 -1.63 -14.21
N THR A 114 8.79 -2.90 -14.60
CA THR A 114 9.42 -3.96 -13.81
C THR A 114 10.94 -3.81 -13.82
N ASP A 115 11.61 -4.55 -12.95
CA ASP A 115 13.08 -4.71 -12.87
C ASP A 115 13.71 -5.41 -14.10
N GLY A 116 13.06 -5.36 -15.26
CA GLY A 116 13.45 -6.13 -16.44
C GLY A 116 13.02 -7.60 -16.39
N GLY A 117 12.14 -7.98 -15.45
CA GLY A 117 11.61 -9.34 -15.35
C GLY A 117 12.45 -10.27 -14.48
N LEU A 118 13.28 -9.71 -13.59
CA LEU A 118 14.07 -10.46 -12.61
C LEU A 118 13.16 -11.05 -11.53
N GLU A 119 12.29 -10.22 -10.94
CA GLU A 119 11.36 -10.65 -9.89
C GLU A 119 9.91 -10.17 -10.15
N HIS A 120 9.73 -9.07 -10.89
CA HIS A 120 8.43 -8.46 -11.14
C HIS A 120 7.96 -8.64 -12.59
N THR A 121 6.71 -9.06 -12.81
CA THR A 121 6.17 -9.34 -14.15
C THR A 121 5.38 -8.18 -14.76
N THR A 122 4.83 -7.27 -13.95
CA THR A 122 4.13 -6.06 -14.41
C THR A 122 4.04 -5.03 -13.27
N ALA A 123 4.16 -3.74 -13.58
CA ALA A 123 3.84 -2.64 -12.68
C ALA A 123 2.92 -1.64 -13.40
N ARG A 124 1.91 -1.09 -12.71
CA ARG A 124 0.95 -0.12 -13.28
C ARG A 124 0.27 0.67 -12.18
N PHE A 125 -0.23 1.86 -12.51
CA PHE A 125 -1.16 2.58 -11.64
C PHE A 125 -2.58 2.07 -11.83
N LEU A 126 -3.28 1.81 -10.72
CA LEU A 126 -4.71 1.54 -10.68
C LEU A 126 -5.29 2.09 -9.36
N PRO A 127 -6.59 2.42 -9.31
CA PRO A 127 -7.28 2.71 -8.06
C PRO A 127 -7.13 1.57 -7.05
N ALA A 128 -7.16 1.90 -5.75
CA ALA A 128 -6.94 0.92 -4.69
C ALA A 128 -8.03 -0.18 -4.68
N SER A 129 -9.28 0.21 -4.89
CA SER A 129 -10.43 -0.67 -5.09
C SER A 129 -10.24 -1.61 -6.28
N ALA A 130 -9.66 -1.14 -7.40
CA ALA A 130 -9.41 -1.99 -8.55
C ALA A 130 -8.44 -3.13 -8.21
N TRP A 131 -7.40 -2.86 -7.41
CA TRP A 131 -6.51 -3.90 -6.89
C TRP A 131 -7.23 -4.89 -5.97
N CYS A 132 -8.05 -4.39 -5.03
CA CYS A 132 -8.86 -5.25 -4.16
C CYS A 132 -9.81 -6.15 -4.96
N ARG A 133 -10.50 -5.61 -5.96
CA ARG A 133 -11.40 -6.36 -6.85
C ARG A 133 -10.67 -7.45 -7.62
N LEU A 134 -9.49 -7.15 -8.18
CA LEU A 134 -8.69 -8.15 -8.89
C LEU A 134 -8.28 -9.31 -7.98
N ALA A 135 -7.93 -9.01 -6.72
CA ALA A 135 -7.58 -10.04 -5.74
C ALA A 135 -8.80 -10.89 -5.33
N GLN A 136 -9.96 -10.28 -5.13
CA GLN A 136 -11.22 -11.00 -4.84
C GLN A 136 -11.63 -11.92 -5.98
N GLN A 137 -11.41 -11.49 -7.23
CA GLN A 137 -11.67 -12.29 -8.44
C GLN A 137 -10.60 -13.38 -8.68
N GLY A 138 -9.59 -13.50 -7.81
CA GLY A 138 -8.51 -14.49 -7.95
C GLY A 138 -7.56 -14.21 -9.12
N ARG A 139 -7.58 -13.01 -9.70
CA ARG A 139 -6.76 -12.63 -10.85
C ARG A 139 -5.33 -12.25 -10.46
N ILE A 140 -5.14 -11.83 -9.20
CA ILE A 140 -3.85 -11.52 -8.61
C ILE A 140 -3.81 -12.03 -7.17
N ILE A 141 -2.62 -12.05 -6.58
CA ILE A 141 -2.40 -12.38 -5.18
C ILE A 141 -2.11 -11.07 -4.45
N LEU A 142 -2.86 -10.80 -3.38
CA LEU A 142 -2.50 -9.80 -2.39
C LEU A 142 -2.43 -10.48 -1.04
N PHE A 143 -1.30 -10.30 -0.35
CA PHE A 143 -1.18 -10.75 1.03
C PHE A 143 -2.06 -9.88 1.95
N PRO A 144 -2.49 -10.40 3.12
CA PRO A 144 -3.37 -9.67 4.01
C PRO A 144 -2.96 -8.22 4.31
N PRO A 145 -1.66 -7.89 4.57
CA PRO A 145 -1.24 -6.50 4.74
C PRO A 145 -1.52 -5.64 3.50
N GLN A 146 -1.23 -6.15 2.30
CA GLN A 146 -1.42 -5.40 1.05
C GLN A 146 -2.91 -5.17 0.77
N PHE A 147 -3.73 -6.23 0.85
CA PHE A 147 -5.17 -6.15 0.59
C PHE A 147 -5.86 -5.20 1.58
N TYR A 148 -5.58 -5.36 2.88
CA TYR A 148 -6.24 -4.58 3.91
C TYR A 148 -5.90 -3.08 3.82
N LEU A 149 -4.62 -2.75 3.55
CA LEU A 149 -4.23 -1.34 3.42
C LEU A 149 -4.78 -0.68 2.16
N LEU A 150 -4.87 -1.43 1.05
CA LEU A 150 -5.57 -0.96 -0.14
C LEU A 150 -7.07 -0.78 0.11
N HIS A 151 -7.70 -1.65 0.90
CA HIS A 151 -9.09 -1.47 1.32
C HIS A 151 -9.28 -0.18 2.12
N GLN A 152 -8.42 0.10 3.12
CA GLN A 152 -8.49 1.36 3.88
C GLN A 152 -8.30 2.59 2.98
N ILE A 153 -7.31 2.56 2.07
CA ILE A 153 -7.09 3.65 1.12
C ILE A 153 -8.34 3.85 0.24
N ALA A 154 -8.92 2.76 -0.27
CA ALA A 154 -10.11 2.83 -1.10
C ALA A 154 -11.27 3.52 -0.38
N GLN A 155 -11.45 3.35 0.93
CA GLN A 155 -12.53 4.01 1.69
C GLN A 155 -12.46 5.54 1.69
N HIS A 156 -11.27 6.10 1.49
CA HIS A 156 -11.03 7.54 1.55
C HIS A 156 -10.74 8.15 0.18
N PHE A 157 -10.37 7.33 -0.81
CA PHE A 157 -9.85 7.79 -2.09
C PHE A 157 -10.73 7.40 -3.28
N ASP A 158 -11.34 6.22 -3.21
CA ASP A 158 -12.19 5.68 -4.26
C ASP A 158 -13.63 5.85 -3.78
N ASP A 159 -14.44 6.67 -4.46
CA ASP A 159 -15.82 6.97 -4.05
C ASP A 159 -16.72 5.71 -4.17
N LEU A 160 -16.66 4.84 -3.15
CA LEU A 160 -17.34 3.55 -3.13
C LEU A 160 -18.77 3.69 -2.61
N LYS A 161 -19.72 2.97 -3.23
CA LYS A 161 -21.12 2.93 -2.77
C LYS A 161 -21.30 2.15 -1.46
N ALA A 162 -20.40 1.20 -1.20
CA ALA A 162 -20.32 0.45 0.04
C ALA A 162 -18.87 -0.01 0.28
N PRO A 163 -18.46 -0.30 1.53
CA PRO A 163 -17.04 -0.50 1.86
C PRO A 163 -16.30 -1.58 1.07
N THR A 164 -17.02 -2.62 0.67
CA THR A 164 -16.48 -3.77 -0.09
C THR A 164 -16.99 -3.83 -1.52
N ASP A 165 -17.76 -2.84 -1.99
CA ASP A 165 -18.20 -2.74 -3.38
C ASP A 165 -17.10 -2.11 -4.25
N TYR A 166 -16.00 -2.82 -4.40
CA TYR A 166 -14.84 -2.36 -5.17
C TYR A 166 -15.10 -2.23 -6.68
N ALA A 167 -16.31 -2.58 -7.15
CA ALA A 167 -16.73 -2.42 -8.54
C ALA A 167 -17.48 -1.10 -8.78
N SER A 168 -17.89 -0.38 -7.73
CA SER A 168 -18.75 0.80 -7.86
C SER A 168 -18.04 2.07 -8.30
N ILE A 169 -16.71 2.05 -8.43
CA ILE A 169 -15.91 3.24 -8.75
C ILE A 169 -16.31 3.83 -10.11
N SER A 170 -16.49 5.15 -10.15
CA SER A 170 -16.72 5.89 -11.40
C SER A 170 -15.49 5.81 -12.32
N LYS A 171 -15.72 5.81 -13.63
CA LYS A 171 -14.66 5.95 -14.64
C LYS A 171 -14.36 7.41 -15.00
N GLU A 172 -15.14 8.34 -14.45
CA GLU A 172 -14.99 9.76 -14.72
C GLU A 172 -13.73 10.30 -14.05
N ALA A 173 -13.10 11.29 -14.68
CA ALA A 173 -11.95 11.96 -14.10
C ALA A 173 -12.39 12.73 -12.85
N VAL A 174 -11.65 12.56 -11.75
CA VAL A 174 -11.88 13.31 -10.52
C VAL A 174 -11.28 14.71 -10.67
N PRO A 175 -12.07 15.80 -10.49
CA PRO A 175 -11.55 17.16 -10.48
C PRO A 175 -10.39 17.34 -9.49
N ARG A 176 -9.44 18.24 -9.80
CA ARG A 176 -8.22 18.39 -9.00
C ARG A 176 -8.50 18.81 -7.55
N ASP A 177 -9.41 19.74 -7.36
CA ASP A 177 -9.85 20.21 -6.04
C ASP A 177 -10.46 19.08 -5.21
N GLU A 178 -11.27 18.23 -5.84
CA GLU A 178 -11.82 17.04 -5.19
C GLU A 178 -10.71 16.02 -4.86
N LEU A 179 -9.75 15.80 -5.77
CA LEU A 179 -8.61 14.92 -5.52
C LEU A 179 -7.75 15.40 -4.34
N GLU A 180 -7.48 16.70 -4.24
CA GLU A 180 -6.76 17.28 -3.10
C GLU A 180 -7.56 17.17 -1.79
N SER A 181 -8.89 17.31 -1.86
CA SER A 181 -9.77 17.09 -0.71
C SER A 181 -9.70 15.63 -0.21
N ARG A 182 -9.76 14.65 -1.13
CA ARG A 182 -9.60 13.22 -0.81
C ARG A 182 -8.21 12.91 -0.23
N ARG A 183 -7.14 13.53 -0.76
CA ARG A 183 -5.77 13.45 -0.19
C ARG A 183 -5.74 13.94 1.25
N LYS A 184 -6.31 15.11 1.52
CA LYS A 184 -6.37 15.66 2.88
C LYS A 184 -7.13 14.75 3.82
N ALA A 185 -8.29 14.23 3.40
CA ALA A 185 -9.08 13.29 4.21
C ALA A 185 -8.29 12.02 4.55
N LEU A 186 -7.54 11.46 3.60
CA LEU A 186 -6.67 10.30 3.86
C LEU A 186 -5.54 10.64 4.86
N VAL A 187 -4.94 11.83 4.79
CA VAL A 187 -3.93 12.28 5.76
C VAL A 187 -4.52 12.42 7.17
N GLU A 188 -5.72 12.98 7.28
CA GLU A 188 -6.43 13.12 8.55
C GLU A 188 -6.78 11.73 9.13
N PHE A 189 -7.24 10.82 8.28
CA PHE A 189 -7.51 9.43 8.67
C PHE A 189 -6.27 8.74 9.24
N VAL A 190 -5.10 8.84 8.61
CA VAL A 190 -3.91 8.12 9.12
C VAL A 190 -3.40 8.68 10.46
N LYS A 191 -3.78 9.92 10.79
CA LYS A 191 -3.51 10.56 12.10
C LYS A 191 -4.62 10.30 13.13
N SER A 192 -5.71 9.64 12.73
CA SER A 192 -6.86 9.36 13.58
C SER A 192 -6.79 7.97 14.24
N GLY A 193 -7.62 7.78 15.27
CA GLY A 193 -7.72 6.53 16.03
C GLY A 193 -6.84 6.53 17.29
N SER A 194 -6.97 5.47 18.10
CA SER A 194 -6.17 5.28 19.32
C SER A 194 -5.58 3.86 19.34
N PRO A 195 -4.25 3.69 19.21
CA PRO A 195 -3.29 4.71 18.75
C PRO A 195 -3.61 5.13 17.30
N PRO A 196 -3.09 6.28 16.83
CA PRO A 196 -3.28 6.70 15.45
C PRO A 196 -2.74 5.64 14.48
N TRP A 197 -3.27 5.58 13.25
CA TRP A 197 -2.82 4.58 12.26
C TRP A 197 -1.31 4.57 12.08
N THR A 198 -0.70 5.75 11.97
CA THR A 198 0.76 5.97 11.90
C THR A 198 1.55 5.18 12.94
N GLU A 199 0.92 4.86 14.07
CA GLU A 199 1.46 4.18 15.23
C GLU A 199 0.88 2.79 15.48
N LYS A 200 -0.16 2.40 14.75
CA LYS A 200 -0.74 1.05 14.83
C LYS A 200 0.29 0.01 14.44
N CYS A 201 0.34 -1.05 15.22
CA CYS A 201 1.15 -2.22 14.94
C CYS A 201 0.24 -3.45 14.89
N ILE A 202 0.30 -4.19 13.77
CA ILE A 202 -0.60 -5.29 13.46
C ILE A 202 0.22 -6.56 13.22
N SER A 203 -0.03 -7.57 14.03
CA SER A 203 0.43 -8.95 13.83
C SER A 203 -0.80 -9.83 13.67
N PRO A 204 -1.18 -10.23 12.43
CA PRO A 204 -2.42 -10.96 12.19
C PRO A 204 -2.43 -12.33 12.88
N ILE A 205 -3.46 -12.62 13.65
CA ILE A 205 -3.59 -13.91 14.34
C ILE A 205 -4.82 -14.63 13.81
N VAL A 206 -4.65 -15.89 13.40
CA VAL A 206 -5.79 -16.75 13.05
C VAL A 206 -6.66 -16.91 14.29
N GLN A 207 -7.91 -16.44 14.21
CA GLN A 207 -8.87 -16.61 15.29
C GLN A 207 -9.46 -18.02 15.24
N PRO A 208 -9.50 -18.74 16.37
CA PRO A 208 -10.13 -20.04 16.43
C PRO A 208 -11.65 -19.91 16.17
N PRO A 209 -12.28 -20.88 15.50
CA PRO A 209 -13.73 -20.86 15.35
C PRO A 209 -14.45 -20.97 16.69
N ARG A 210 -15.59 -20.29 16.84
CA ARG A 210 -16.33 -20.19 18.10
C ARG A 210 -16.87 -21.55 18.59
N ASP A 211 -17.29 -22.41 17.68
CA ASP A 211 -17.83 -23.74 17.94
C ASP A 211 -16.82 -24.87 17.63
N GLY A 212 -15.56 -24.50 17.37
CA GLY A 212 -14.50 -25.42 16.95
C GLY A 212 -14.64 -25.94 15.53
N LYS A 213 -15.69 -25.55 14.78
CA LYS A 213 -15.87 -25.95 13.38
C LYS A 213 -15.30 -24.89 12.45
N PRO A 214 -14.54 -25.27 11.40
CA PRO A 214 -14.13 -24.31 10.38
C PRO A 214 -15.34 -23.56 9.81
N ARG A 215 -15.13 -22.32 9.35
CA ARG A 215 -16.17 -21.58 8.63
C ARG A 215 -16.64 -22.38 7.42
N GLU A 216 -17.93 -22.32 7.12
CA GLU A 216 -18.55 -23.05 6.01
C GLU A 216 -17.90 -22.74 4.66
N ASP A 217 -17.41 -21.51 4.46
CA ASP A 217 -16.75 -21.07 3.24
C ASP A 217 -15.27 -21.50 3.12
N GLY A 218 -14.74 -22.19 4.15
CA GLY A 218 -13.38 -22.68 4.23
C GLY A 218 -12.32 -21.60 4.49
N ARG A 219 -12.71 -20.35 4.77
CA ARG A 219 -11.76 -19.25 5.02
C ARG A 219 -11.37 -19.15 6.49
N ALA A 220 -10.12 -18.80 6.73
CA ALA A 220 -9.62 -18.41 8.05
C ALA A 220 -9.98 -16.96 8.35
N VAL A 221 -10.24 -16.66 9.62
CA VAL A 221 -10.41 -15.30 10.14
C VAL A 221 -9.08 -14.83 10.73
N LEU A 222 -8.55 -13.71 10.25
CA LEU A 222 -7.38 -13.05 10.81
C LEU A 222 -7.83 -11.86 11.67
N GLY A 223 -7.59 -11.94 12.97
CA GLY A 223 -7.73 -10.81 13.88
C GLY A 223 -6.57 -9.84 13.72
N LEU A 224 -6.87 -8.54 13.69
CA LEU A 224 -5.89 -7.48 13.43
C LEU A 224 -5.52 -6.66 14.67
N ASN A 225 -6.02 -7.03 15.85
CA ASN A 225 -6.02 -6.16 17.02
C ASN A 225 -4.71 -6.15 17.82
N ARG A 226 -3.80 -7.09 17.58
CA ARG A 226 -2.60 -7.28 18.40
C ARG A 226 -1.34 -6.81 17.68
N PRO A 227 -0.34 -6.27 18.43
CA PRO A 227 0.94 -5.84 17.87
C PRO A 227 1.94 -6.99 17.69
N GLY A 228 1.63 -8.18 18.21
CA GLY A 228 2.52 -9.34 18.24
C GLY A 228 3.16 -9.56 19.61
N PRO A 229 3.56 -10.80 19.93
CA PRO A 229 3.97 -11.19 21.27
C PRO A 229 5.24 -10.46 21.75
N GLU A 230 6.16 -10.11 20.86
CA GLU A 230 7.40 -9.42 21.23
C GLU A 230 7.13 -8.02 21.80
N LEU A 231 6.21 -7.27 21.19
CA LEU A 231 5.84 -5.93 21.65
C LEU A 231 4.95 -5.99 22.90
N GLU A 232 4.09 -7.01 23.00
CA GLU A 232 3.31 -7.27 24.22
C GLU A 232 4.24 -7.57 25.41
N MET A 233 5.24 -8.44 25.21
CA MET A 233 6.23 -8.77 26.24
C MET A 233 7.11 -7.59 26.63
N ALA A 234 7.42 -6.70 25.67
CA ALA A 234 8.18 -5.48 25.94
C ALA A 234 7.37 -4.37 26.65
N GLY A 235 6.07 -4.59 26.91
CA GLY A 235 5.20 -3.59 27.54
C GLY A 235 4.97 -2.36 26.66
N ALA A 236 5.16 -2.48 25.34
CA ALA A 236 4.95 -1.35 24.44
C ALA A 236 3.45 -1.07 24.29
N GLU A 237 3.05 0.21 24.43
CA GLU A 237 1.67 0.66 24.23
C GLU A 237 1.29 0.74 22.73
N ARG A 238 1.46 -0.38 22.01
CA ARG A 238 1.09 -0.53 20.60
C ARG A 238 -0.13 -1.43 20.49
N SER A 239 -1.06 -1.10 19.62
CA SER A 239 -2.17 -2.00 19.28
C SER A 239 -2.55 -1.87 17.81
N GLY A 240 -3.28 -2.87 17.32
CA GLY A 240 -3.72 -2.93 15.93
C GLY A 240 -5.12 -2.37 15.74
N VAL A 241 -5.93 -3.06 14.91
CA VAL A 241 -7.31 -2.69 14.60
C VAL A 241 -8.28 -3.65 15.29
N ARG A 242 -9.24 -3.10 16.05
CA ARG A 242 -10.15 -3.88 16.89
C ARG A 242 -11.47 -4.23 16.20
N GLU A 243 -11.93 -3.39 15.29
CA GLU A 243 -13.29 -3.47 14.73
C GLU A 243 -13.40 -4.34 13.48
N GLU A 244 -12.25 -4.69 12.88
CA GLU A 244 -12.19 -5.37 11.58
C GLU A 244 -11.33 -6.62 11.65
N CYS A 245 -11.66 -7.58 10.81
CA CYS A 245 -10.91 -8.81 10.57
C CYS A 245 -10.72 -9.01 9.07
N VAL A 246 -9.73 -9.83 8.70
CA VAL A 246 -9.50 -10.23 7.31
C VAL A 246 -9.87 -11.71 7.15
N LEU A 247 -10.76 -12.02 6.22
CA LEU A 247 -10.99 -13.37 5.74
C LEU A 247 -9.95 -13.74 4.69
N VAL A 248 -9.45 -14.96 4.75
CA VAL A 248 -8.48 -15.47 3.76
C VAL A 248 -8.59 -16.98 3.58
N ASP A 249 -8.51 -17.41 2.33
CA ASP A 249 -8.31 -18.82 1.95
C ASP A 249 -6.81 -19.05 1.72
N PHE A 250 -6.16 -19.83 2.58
CA PHE A 250 -4.74 -20.15 2.44
C PHE A 250 -4.55 -21.38 1.54
N GLN A 251 -4.02 -21.16 0.34
CA GLN A 251 -3.69 -22.22 -0.62
C GLN A 251 -2.18 -22.35 -0.82
N LYS A 252 -1.73 -23.46 -1.42
CA LYS A 252 -0.31 -23.72 -1.72
C LYS A 252 0.36 -22.60 -2.53
N GLY A 253 -0.42 -21.91 -3.37
CA GLY A 253 0.04 -20.76 -4.17
C GLY A 253 -0.18 -19.39 -3.53
N GLY A 254 -0.39 -19.31 -2.21
CA GLY A 254 -0.61 -18.08 -1.47
C GLY A 254 -2.09 -17.79 -1.15
N PRO A 255 -2.37 -16.63 -0.53
CA PRO A 255 -3.72 -16.26 -0.10
C PRO A 255 -4.66 -16.06 -1.30
N ARG A 256 -5.92 -16.47 -1.11
CA ARG A 256 -7.03 -16.34 -2.07
C ARG A 256 -8.29 -15.89 -1.35
N ARG A 257 -9.29 -15.45 -2.12
CA ARG A 257 -10.64 -15.08 -1.63
C ARG A 257 -10.60 -14.13 -0.41
N VAL A 258 -9.68 -13.17 -0.44
CA VAL A 258 -9.42 -12.24 0.66
C VAL A 258 -10.56 -11.23 0.77
N ALA A 259 -11.02 -10.94 1.98
CA ALA A 259 -12.05 -9.94 2.24
C ALA A 259 -11.86 -9.29 3.61
N VAL A 260 -12.40 -8.08 3.79
CA VAL A 260 -12.50 -7.43 5.11
C VAL A 260 -13.92 -7.60 5.62
N ILE A 261 -14.06 -7.95 6.89
CA ILE A 261 -15.33 -8.11 7.59
C ILE A 261 -15.28 -7.40 8.94
N SER A 262 -16.43 -7.07 9.51
CA SER A 262 -16.47 -6.57 10.88
C SER A 262 -16.09 -7.68 11.87
N ARG A 263 -15.59 -7.29 13.04
CA ARG A 263 -15.32 -8.22 14.13
C ARG A 263 -16.60 -8.87 14.65
N GLU A 264 -17.72 -8.16 14.61
CA GLU A 264 -19.03 -8.72 14.96
C GLU A 264 -19.40 -9.88 14.03
N GLU A 265 -19.28 -9.70 12.72
CA GLU A 265 -19.52 -10.75 11.73
C GLU A 265 -18.55 -11.94 11.94
N ALA A 266 -17.28 -11.64 12.22
CA ALA A 266 -16.26 -12.65 12.49
C ALA A 266 -16.60 -13.55 13.69
N LEU A 267 -17.18 -12.97 14.75
CA LEU A 267 -17.54 -13.66 16.00
C LEU A 267 -18.92 -14.35 15.94
N GLY A 268 -19.58 -14.33 14.78
CA GLY A 268 -20.90 -14.91 14.56
C GLY A 268 -22.03 -14.05 15.13
N GLY A 269 -21.89 -12.72 15.04
CA GLY A 269 -23.00 -11.79 15.26
C GLY A 269 -24.19 -12.22 14.40
N GLY A 270 -25.30 -12.53 15.06
CA GLY A 270 -26.49 -13.05 14.42
C GLY A 270 -27.13 -12.00 13.51
N ALA A 271 -26.70 -11.92 12.26
CA ALA A 271 -27.51 -11.38 11.20
C ALA A 271 -28.39 -12.53 10.68
N LYS A 272 -29.62 -12.59 11.19
CA LYS A 272 -30.71 -13.15 10.40
C LYS A 272 -30.76 -12.36 9.08
N LEU A 273 -30.78 -13.07 7.96
CA LEU A 273 -31.30 -12.57 6.70
C LEU A 273 -32.70 -11.96 6.90
#